data_AF-H8KMX8-F1
#
_entry.id   AF-H8KMX8-F1
#
_cell.length_a   1.000
_cell.length_b   1.000
_cell.length_c   1.000
_cell.angle_alpha   90.00
_cell.angle_beta   90.00
_cell.angle_gamma   90.00
#
_symmetry.space_group_name_H-M   'P 1'
#
loop_
_entity.id
_entity.type
_entity.pdbx_description
1 polymer ?
#
loop_
_entity_poly.entity_id
_entity_poly.type
_entity_poly.pdbx_seq_one_letter_code
_entity_poly.pdbx_strand_id
1 'polypeptide(L)'
;MLKNNAKLIFYTLTLIGLLFIVNFAVTYFSKPDTELRMVAGRTSSIFSEKSAFIDNFYFNIIKRSNLGNSNINTTEILNRLNEQGVNLLQFKKNRLVFWSSNQIIVNDPSTIKTGNSFMKLSNGWYFVDKKKDGDLISLFFILVKNEYSFQNNYLENTFSPELEIPNYFKLADIDESGIVYVTDGGDMVLFGLKIDSILKDQDISIAKIIIERVCKINCVNHYYCYC
;
A
#
# COMPACT_ATOMS: atom_id res chain seq x y z
N MET A 1 31.63 -51.16 -5.18
CA MET A 1 31.22 -50.26 -6.30
C MET A 1 29.71 -50.03 -6.37
N LEU A 2 28.86 -51.07 -6.37
CA LEU A 2 27.38 -50.93 -6.47
C LEU A 2 26.72 -49.96 -5.47
N LYS A 3 27.16 -49.95 -4.20
CA LYS A 3 26.57 -49.11 -3.13
C LYS A 3 26.82 -47.61 -3.30
N ASN A 4 27.93 -47.21 -3.94
CA ASN A 4 28.22 -45.80 -4.22
C ASN A 4 27.37 -45.28 -5.38
N ASN A 5 27.13 -46.12 -6.39
CA ASN A 5 26.28 -45.76 -7.52
C ASN A 5 24.81 -45.58 -7.10
N ALA A 6 24.32 -46.39 -6.16
CA ALA A 6 22.97 -46.23 -5.62
C ALA A 6 22.78 -44.91 -4.84
N LYS A 7 23.79 -44.51 -4.04
CA LYS A 7 23.77 -43.20 -3.35
C LYS A 7 23.82 -42.05 -4.34
N LEU A 8 24.67 -42.14 -5.37
CA LEU A 8 24.76 -41.12 -6.41
C LEU A 8 23.43 -40.96 -7.16
N ILE A 9 22.80 -42.08 -7.55
CA ILE A 9 21.48 -42.07 -8.20
C ILE A 9 20.44 -41.41 -7.29
N PHE A 10 20.40 -41.77 -6.00
CA PHE A 10 19.48 -41.15 -5.04
C PHE A 10 19.69 -39.63 -4.96
N TYR A 11 20.94 -39.16 -4.82
CA TYR A 11 21.22 -37.72 -4.81
C TYR A 11 20.80 -37.02 -6.11
N THR A 12 21.07 -37.61 -7.27
CA THR A 12 20.64 -37.04 -8.56
C THR A 12 19.12 -36.95 -8.68
N LEU A 13 18.37 -37.97 -8.23
CA LEU A 13 16.91 -37.94 -8.23
C LEU A 13 16.35 -36.88 -7.27
N THR A 14 16.95 -36.74 -6.08
CA THR A 14 16.55 -35.68 -5.14
C THR A 14 16.81 -34.29 -5.71
N LEU A 15 17.94 -34.08 -6.38
CA LEU A 15 18.27 -32.80 -7.01
C LEU A 15 17.31 -32.47 -8.15
N ILE A 16 17.00 -33.44 -9.00
CA ILE A 16 16.03 -33.29 -10.10
C ILE A 16 14.65 -32.94 -9.54
N GLY A 17 14.18 -33.65 -8.49
CA GLY A 17 12.92 -33.34 -7.84
C GLY A 17 12.87 -31.92 -7.28
N LEU A 18 13.96 -31.47 -6.66
CA LEU A 18 14.08 -30.11 -6.12
C LEU A 18 14.06 -29.05 -7.23
N LEU A 19 14.72 -29.31 -8.36
CA LEU A 19 14.67 -28.43 -9.54
C LEU A 19 13.26 -28.34 -10.14
N PHE A 20 12.51 -29.46 -10.18
CA PHE A 20 11.12 -29.45 -10.63
C PHE A 20 10.21 -28.64 -9.70
N ILE A 21 10.39 -28.77 -8.39
CA ILE A 21 9.63 -27.98 -7.39
C ILE A 21 9.93 -26.50 -7.56
N VAL A 22 11.21 -26.12 -7.72
CA VAL A 22 11.60 -24.72 -7.94
C VAL A 22 11.02 -24.19 -9.25
N ASN A 23 11.11 -24.94 -10.35
CA ASN A 23 10.54 -24.52 -11.64
C ASN A 23 9.02 -24.37 -11.56
N PHE A 24 8.33 -25.30 -10.90
CA PHE A 24 6.90 -25.21 -10.66
C PHE A 24 6.54 -23.99 -9.81
N ALA A 25 7.29 -23.74 -8.73
CA ALA A 25 7.09 -22.56 -7.90
C ALA A 25 7.30 -21.26 -8.70
N VAL A 26 8.40 -21.17 -9.46
CA VAL A 26 8.68 -20.00 -10.32
C VAL A 26 7.55 -19.79 -11.32
N THR A 27 7.13 -20.82 -12.06
CA THR A 27 6.06 -20.69 -13.04
C THR A 27 4.70 -20.37 -12.42
N TYR A 28 4.38 -20.92 -11.25
CA TYR A 28 3.14 -20.64 -10.52
C TYR A 28 3.10 -19.20 -9.99
N PHE A 29 4.19 -18.74 -9.39
CA PHE A 29 4.31 -17.38 -8.84
C PHE A 29 4.59 -16.31 -9.89
N SER A 30 5.09 -16.68 -11.08
CA SER A 30 5.29 -15.75 -12.21
C SER A 30 4.01 -15.52 -13.02
N LYS A 31 2.90 -16.20 -12.68
CA LYS A 31 1.61 -15.92 -13.32
C LYS A 31 1.16 -14.51 -12.95
N PRO A 32 0.94 -13.61 -13.93
CA PRO A 32 0.58 -12.22 -13.68
C PRO A 32 -0.67 -12.07 -12.80
N ASP A 33 -1.65 -12.97 -12.99
CA ASP A 33 -2.90 -12.96 -12.22
C ASP A 33 -2.69 -13.32 -10.74
N THR A 34 -1.76 -14.24 -10.45
CA THR A 34 -1.43 -14.63 -9.07
C THR A 34 -0.78 -13.46 -8.34
N GLU A 35 0.18 -12.82 -8.97
CA GLU A 35 0.87 -11.65 -8.42
C GLU A 35 -0.09 -10.49 -8.19
N LEU A 36 -0.91 -10.16 -9.18
CA LEU A 36 -1.91 -9.09 -9.09
C LEU A 36 -2.87 -9.33 -7.91
N ARG A 37 -3.34 -10.57 -7.71
CA ARG A 37 -4.19 -10.93 -6.56
C ARG A 37 -3.45 -10.83 -5.22
N MET A 38 -2.20 -11.25 -5.15
CA MET A 38 -1.39 -11.13 -3.94
C MET A 38 -1.15 -9.67 -3.56
N VAL A 39 -0.77 -8.83 -4.53
CA VAL A 39 -0.56 -7.39 -4.33
C VAL A 39 -1.86 -6.75 -3.87
N ALA A 40 -2.98 -7.00 -4.56
CA ALA A 40 -4.27 -6.44 -4.18
C ALA A 40 -4.70 -6.87 -2.76
N GLY A 41 -4.56 -8.16 -2.42
CA GLY A 41 -4.89 -8.68 -1.09
C GLY A 41 -4.05 -8.04 0.01
N ARG A 42 -2.73 -7.94 -0.19
CA ARG A 42 -1.83 -7.26 0.76
C ARG A 42 -2.21 -5.79 0.93
N THR A 43 -2.46 -5.08 -0.18
CA THR A 43 -2.88 -3.68 -0.14
C THR A 43 -4.21 -3.50 0.62
N SER A 44 -5.18 -4.40 0.44
CA SER A 44 -6.41 -4.38 1.24
C SER A 44 -6.15 -4.60 2.73
N SER A 45 -5.24 -5.51 3.09
CA SER A 45 -4.85 -5.70 4.49
C SER A 45 -4.21 -4.46 5.10
N ILE A 46 -3.37 -3.74 4.35
CA ILE A 46 -2.77 -2.47 4.78
C ILE A 46 -3.87 -1.44 5.04
N PHE A 47 -4.85 -1.27 4.14
CA PHE A 47 -5.96 -0.33 4.39
C PHE A 47 -6.81 -0.73 5.59
N SER A 48 -7.03 -2.02 5.81
CA SER A 48 -7.71 -2.53 7.01
C SER A 48 -6.99 -2.13 8.30
N GLU A 49 -5.66 -2.35 8.34
CA GLU A 49 -4.82 -1.98 9.47
C GLU A 49 -4.84 -0.47 9.73
N LYS A 50 -4.70 0.34 8.66
CA LYS A 50 -4.73 1.80 8.77
C LYS A 50 -6.10 2.30 9.23
N SER A 51 -7.19 1.66 8.80
CA SER A 51 -8.55 1.99 9.23
C SER A 51 -8.73 1.70 10.73
N ALA A 52 -8.24 0.56 11.21
CA ALA A 52 -8.23 0.22 12.63
C ALA A 52 -7.39 1.23 13.46
N PHE A 53 -6.24 1.66 12.94
CA PHE A 53 -5.45 2.73 13.54
C PHE A 53 -6.24 4.05 13.61
N ILE A 54 -6.87 4.47 12.50
CA ILE A 54 -7.66 5.71 12.43
C ILE A 54 -8.80 5.67 13.44
N ASP A 55 -9.53 4.56 13.54
CA ASP A 55 -10.61 4.40 14.51
C ASP A 55 -10.08 4.54 15.94
N ASN A 56 -9.03 3.79 16.29
CA ASN A 56 -8.41 3.87 17.62
C ASN A 56 -7.94 5.30 17.93
N PHE A 57 -7.24 5.92 16.98
CA PHE A 57 -6.72 7.28 17.11
C PHE A 57 -7.85 8.29 17.31
N TYR A 58 -8.91 8.20 16.50
CA TYR A 58 -10.07 9.07 16.59
C TYR A 58 -10.76 8.94 17.95
N PHE A 59 -11.06 7.72 18.41
CA PHE A 59 -11.77 7.54 19.68
C PHE A 59 -10.94 7.93 20.91
N ASN A 60 -9.66 7.55 20.93
CA ASN A 60 -8.81 7.76 22.12
C ASN A 60 -8.26 9.18 22.22
N ILE A 61 -7.95 9.80 21.08
CA ILE A 61 -7.34 11.13 21.03
C ILE A 61 -8.39 12.16 20.68
N ILE A 62 -9.00 12.09 19.51
CA ILE A 62 -9.83 13.19 18.98
C ILE A 62 -11.16 13.33 19.72
N LYS A 63 -11.88 12.23 19.96
CA LYS A 63 -13.21 12.28 20.60
C LYS A 63 -13.11 12.55 22.10
N ARG A 64 -12.09 11.99 22.75
CA ARG A 64 -11.86 12.15 24.19
C ARG A 64 -11.30 13.52 24.55
N SER A 65 -10.46 14.07 23.68
CA SER A 65 -9.90 15.39 23.88
C SER A 65 -10.81 16.44 23.25
N ASN A 66 -11.37 17.32 24.06
CA ASN A 66 -12.04 18.49 23.55
C ASN A 66 -10.92 19.41 23.03
N LEU A 67 -10.44 19.22 21.79
CA LEU A 67 -9.26 19.88 21.19
C LEU A 67 -9.27 21.41 21.24
N GLY A 68 -10.37 22.02 21.68
CA GLY A 68 -10.44 23.45 22.00
C GLY A 68 -10.03 23.85 23.43
N ASN A 69 -9.76 22.92 24.36
CA ASN A 69 -9.58 23.22 25.79
C ASN A 69 -8.54 22.34 26.55
N SER A 70 -7.72 21.53 25.88
CA SER A 70 -6.78 20.62 26.56
C SER A 70 -5.32 20.79 26.12
N ASN A 71 -4.40 20.58 27.06
CA ASN A 71 -2.94 20.51 26.92
C ASN A 71 -2.47 19.33 26.04
N ILE A 72 -3.01 19.20 24.83
CA ILE A 72 -2.63 18.12 23.92
C ILE A 72 -1.31 18.51 23.28
N ASN A 73 -0.31 17.64 23.44
CA ASN A 73 0.96 17.80 22.76
C ASN A 73 0.76 17.59 21.25
N THR A 74 0.62 18.70 20.52
CA THR A 74 0.35 18.68 19.07
C THR A 74 1.49 17.99 18.31
N THR A 75 2.72 18.10 18.79
CA THR A 75 3.89 17.43 18.21
C THR A 75 3.78 15.91 18.29
N GLU A 76 3.28 15.38 19.41
CA GLU A 76 3.07 13.93 19.57
C GLU A 76 2.00 13.41 18.60
N ILE A 77 0.92 14.17 18.42
CA ILE A 77 -0.12 13.87 17.43
C ILE A 77 0.47 13.80 16.02
N LEU A 78 1.24 14.81 15.64
CA LEU A 78 1.86 14.88 14.31
C LEU A 78 2.81 13.71 14.09
N ASN A 79 3.64 13.37 15.08
CA ASN A 79 4.57 12.25 14.97
C ASN A 79 3.83 10.92 14.78
N ARG A 80 2.80 10.64 15.59
CA ARG A 80 2.02 9.39 15.47
C ARG A 80 1.29 9.26 14.14
N LEU A 81 0.79 10.38 13.61
CA LEU A 81 0.15 10.42 12.29
C LEU A 81 1.16 10.19 11.17
N ASN A 82 2.33 10.85 11.23
CA ASN A 82 3.40 10.72 10.26
C ASN A 82 4.01 9.32 10.24
N GLU A 83 4.25 8.70 11.41
CA GLU A 83 4.72 7.31 11.53
C GLU A 83 3.76 6.32 10.84
N GLN A 84 2.48 6.67 10.78
CA GLN A 84 1.45 5.87 10.14
C GLN A 84 1.09 6.35 8.74
N GLY A 85 1.79 7.32 8.16
CA GLY A 85 1.48 7.81 6.81
C GLY A 85 0.06 8.38 6.66
N VAL A 86 -0.57 8.78 7.76
CA VAL A 86 -1.95 9.27 7.80
C VAL A 86 -1.93 10.78 7.97
N ASN A 87 -2.60 11.49 7.08
CA ASN A 87 -2.79 12.92 7.20
C ASN A 87 -4.20 13.21 7.74
N LEU A 88 -4.28 14.05 8.76
CA LEU A 88 -5.51 14.56 9.34
C LEU A 88 -5.76 16.03 8.96
N LEU A 89 -6.99 16.32 8.53
CA LEU A 89 -7.59 17.65 8.53
C LEU A 89 -8.81 17.67 9.47
N GLN A 90 -8.94 18.69 10.30
CA GLN A 90 -10.11 18.87 11.14
C GLN A 90 -10.82 20.18 10.87
N PHE A 91 -12.14 20.10 10.82
CA PHE A 91 -13.02 21.23 10.61
C PHE A 91 -14.01 21.34 11.76
N LYS A 92 -14.21 22.55 12.27
CA LYS A 92 -15.27 22.88 13.24
C LYS A 92 -16.17 23.94 12.63
N LYS A 93 -17.47 23.66 12.50
CA LYS A 93 -18.44 24.56 11.83
C LYS A 93 -17.96 24.96 10.42
N ASN A 94 -17.50 23.98 9.64
CA ASN A 94 -16.96 24.13 8.29
C ASN A 94 -15.70 25.00 8.14
N ARG A 95 -15.01 25.32 9.24
CA ARG A 95 -13.72 26.03 9.21
C ARG A 95 -12.59 25.08 9.60
N LEU A 96 -11.51 25.09 8.83
CA LEU A 96 -10.31 24.32 9.14
C LEU A 96 -9.72 24.82 10.47
N VAL A 97 -9.57 23.93 11.44
CA VAL A 97 -9.02 24.22 12.77
C VAL A 97 -7.72 23.49 13.05
N PHE A 98 -7.42 22.43 12.29
CA PHE A 98 -6.16 21.68 12.40
C PHE A 98 -5.83 21.02 11.06
N TRP A 99 -4.54 20.96 10.73
CA TRP A 99 -4.01 20.17 9.63
C TRP A 99 -2.65 19.58 10.03
N SER A 100 -2.40 18.35 9.61
CA SER A 100 -1.11 17.67 9.82
C SER A 100 -0.14 17.79 8.64
N SER A 101 -0.66 18.15 7.46
CA SER A 101 0.12 18.31 6.24
C SER A 101 -0.43 19.45 5.39
N ASN A 102 0.44 20.08 4.62
CA ASN A 102 0.13 21.15 3.67
C ASN A 102 -0.12 20.63 2.24
N GLN A 103 0.01 19.33 2.00
CA GLN A 103 -0.15 18.74 0.67
C GLN A 103 -1.61 18.49 0.29
N ILE A 104 -2.51 18.45 1.28
CA ILE A 104 -3.92 18.09 1.08
C ILE A 104 -4.77 19.34 1.19
N ILE A 105 -5.50 19.63 0.12
CA ILE A 105 -6.41 20.78 0.03
C ILE A 105 -7.82 20.24 -0.21
N VAL A 106 -8.73 20.55 0.74
CA VAL A 106 -10.15 20.21 0.65
C VAL A 106 -10.95 21.50 0.75
N ASN A 107 -11.63 21.87 -0.33
CA ASN A 107 -12.40 23.12 -0.40
C ASN A 107 -13.67 23.06 0.45
N ASP A 108 -14.42 21.96 0.35
CA ASP A 108 -15.64 21.75 1.14
C ASP A 108 -15.70 20.33 1.71
N PRO A 109 -15.47 20.15 3.03
CA PRO A 109 -15.52 18.84 3.65
C PRO A 109 -16.94 18.25 3.66
N SER A 110 -17.98 19.03 3.37
CA SER A 110 -19.37 18.55 3.31
C SER A 110 -19.60 17.59 2.14
N THR A 111 -18.87 17.76 1.04
CA THR A 111 -18.96 16.94 -0.19
C THR A 111 -18.45 15.51 -0.02
N ILE A 112 -17.61 15.27 0.99
CA ILE A 112 -17.03 13.95 1.26
C ILE A 112 -18.02 13.14 2.10
N LYS A 113 -18.34 11.92 1.67
CA LYS A 113 -19.24 11.02 2.42
C LYS A 113 -18.61 10.59 3.76
N THR A 114 -19.43 10.39 4.79
CA THR A 114 -18.96 9.84 6.07
C THR A 114 -18.51 8.39 5.90
N GLY A 115 -17.47 7.99 6.62
CA GLY A 115 -16.83 6.68 6.51
C GLY A 115 -15.77 6.63 5.42
N ASN A 116 -15.47 5.42 4.97
CA ASN A 116 -14.42 5.15 4.00
C ASN A 116 -14.81 5.60 2.59
N SER A 117 -13.84 6.14 1.85
CA SER A 117 -13.97 6.59 0.48
C SER A 117 -12.63 6.59 -0.24
N PHE A 118 -12.69 6.57 -1.58
CA PHE A 118 -11.54 6.72 -2.44
C PHE A 118 -11.79 7.94 -3.33
N MET A 119 -10.86 8.89 -3.35
CA MET A 119 -11.03 10.13 -4.10
C MET A 119 -9.72 10.63 -4.70
N LYS A 120 -9.87 11.34 -5.82
CA LYS A 120 -8.78 12.07 -6.47
C LYS A 120 -8.73 13.50 -5.95
N LEU A 121 -7.54 13.93 -5.55
CA LEU A 121 -7.19 15.32 -5.28
C LEU A 121 -6.23 15.85 -6.35
N SER A 122 -5.82 17.10 -6.26
CA SER A 122 -4.97 17.76 -7.26
C SER A 122 -3.59 17.14 -7.43
N ASN A 123 -3.09 16.44 -6.40
CA ASN A 123 -1.75 15.86 -6.34
C ASN A 123 -1.72 14.33 -6.31
N GLY A 124 -2.89 13.67 -6.30
CA GLY A 124 -2.92 12.21 -6.24
C GLY A 124 -4.24 11.59 -5.81
N TRP A 125 -4.20 10.28 -5.66
CA TRP A 125 -5.31 9.46 -5.20
C TRP A 125 -5.16 9.14 -3.73
N TYR A 126 -6.28 9.22 -3.01
CA TYR A 126 -6.32 9.05 -1.56
C TYR A 126 -7.42 8.10 -1.14
N PHE A 127 -7.07 7.23 -0.19
CA PHE A 127 -8.06 6.63 0.70
C PHE A 127 -8.41 7.67 1.78
N VAL A 128 -9.71 7.85 2.01
CA VAL A 128 -10.22 8.87 2.91
C VAL A 128 -11.24 8.27 3.87
N ASP A 129 -10.99 8.41 5.16
CA ASP A 129 -11.93 8.06 6.21
C ASP A 129 -12.44 9.34 6.89
N LYS A 130 -13.74 9.61 6.74
CA LYS A 130 -14.40 10.76 7.35
C LYS A 130 -15.14 10.36 8.61
N LYS A 131 -14.75 10.96 9.73
CA LYS A 131 -15.49 10.91 11.00
C LYS A 131 -16.21 12.25 11.25
N LYS A 132 -17.44 12.20 11.73
CA LYS A 132 -18.23 13.38 12.10
C LYS A 132 -18.85 13.20 13.48
N ASP A 133 -18.69 14.20 14.34
CA ASP A 133 -19.32 14.26 15.67
C ASP A 133 -19.80 15.69 15.93
N GLY A 134 -21.12 15.89 15.89
CA GLY A 134 -21.75 17.22 15.89
C GLY A 134 -21.21 18.13 14.78
N ASP A 135 -20.64 19.27 15.18
CA ASP A 135 -20.04 20.28 14.29
C ASP A 135 -18.57 20.00 13.93
N LEU A 136 -17.96 18.95 14.50
CA LEU A 136 -16.58 18.55 14.24
C LEU A 136 -16.54 17.50 13.13
N ILE A 137 -15.73 17.76 12.10
CA ILE A 137 -15.43 16.81 11.02
C ILE A 137 -13.93 16.53 11.06
N SER A 138 -13.55 15.25 11.12
CA SER A 138 -12.17 14.79 10.97
C SER A 138 -12.05 13.99 9.68
N LEU A 139 -11.14 14.41 8.81
CA LEU A 139 -10.83 13.74 7.55
C LEU A 139 -9.42 13.17 7.65
N PHE A 140 -9.32 11.85 7.54
CA PHE A 140 -8.06 11.13 7.50
C PHE A 140 -7.76 10.75 6.06
N PHE A 141 -6.53 10.97 5.60
CA PHE A 141 -6.08 10.73 4.24
C PHE A 141 -4.85 9.85 4.23
N ILE A 142 -4.87 8.82 3.40
CA ILE A 142 -3.73 7.96 3.12
C ILE A 142 -3.45 8.05 1.62
N LEU A 143 -2.24 8.46 1.27
CA LEU A 143 -1.83 8.56 -0.12
C LEU A 143 -1.77 7.16 -0.72
N VAL A 144 -2.50 6.96 -1.83
CA VAL A 144 -2.47 5.72 -2.60
C VAL A 144 -1.46 5.84 -3.73
N LYS A 145 -1.57 6.91 -4.52
CA LYS A 145 -0.72 7.15 -5.68
C LYS A 145 -0.56 8.65 -5.92
N ASN A 146 0.68 9.10 -6.09
CA ASN A 146 0.96 10.45 -6.58
C ASN A 146 0.50 10.58 -8.04
N GLU A 147 -0.18 11.68 -8.36
CA GLU A 147 -0.56 11.99 -9.73
C GLU A 147 -0.46 13.50 -9.98
N TYR A 148 0.65 13.90 -10.59
CA TYR A 148 0.97 15.25 -11.01
C TYR A 148 0.81 15.39 -12.52
N SER A 149 0.37 16.56 -12.98
CA SER A 149 0.31 16.90 -14.41
C SER A 149 1.68 17.05 -15.05
N PHE A 150 2.70 17.36 -14.25
CA PHE A 150 4.09 17.47 -14.68
C PHE A 150 4.95 16.53 -13.85
N GLN A 151 5.79 15.74 -14.51
CA GLN A 151 6.74 14.85 -13.87
C GLN A 151 8.16 15.35 -14.07
N ASN A 152 8.99 15.23 -13.04
CA ASN A 152 10.42 15.54 -13.05
C ASN A 152 11.12 14.65 -12.03
N ASN A 153 12.44 14.78 -11.88
CA ASN A 153 13.23 13.95 -10.96
C ASN A 153 12.85 14.07 -9.46
N TYR A 154 11.94 14.97 -9.11
CA TYR A 154 11.41 15.16 -7.75
C TYR A 154 9.90 14.85 -7.66
N LEU A 155 9.19 14.85 -8.79
CA LEU A 155 7.74 14.63 -8.88
C LEU A 155 7.48 13.43 -9.79
N GLU A 156 7.28 12.28 -9.17
CA GLU A 156 7.03 11.03 -9.87
C GLU A 156 5.62 10.52 -9.56
N ASN A 157 4.94 10.01 -10.59
CA ASN A 157 3.59 9.46 -10.46
C ASN A 157 3.62 7.99 -10.03
N THR A 158 4.10 7.75 -8.82
CA THR A 158 4.29 6.41 -8.23
C THR A 158 3.26 6.11 -7.15
N PHE A 159 3.04 4.82 -6.89
CA PHE A 159 2.28 4.40 -5.71
C PHE A 159 3.02 4.80 -4.44
N SER A 160 2.27 5.03 -3.36
CA SER A 160 2.87 5.25 -2.05
C SER A 160 3.76 4.06 -1.69
N PRO A 161 5.03 4.29 -1.29
CA PRO A 161 5.95 3.20 -0.89
C PRO A 161 5.37 2.30 0.21
N GLU A 162 4.52 2.85 1.08
CA GLU A 162 3.85 2.12 2.15
C GLU A 162 2.91 1.00 1.65
N LEU A 163 2.39 1.11 0.42
CA LEU A 163 1.52 0.09 -0.15
C LEU A 163 2.31 -1.06 -0.82
N GLU A 164 3.62 -0.86 -0.99
CA GLU A 164 4.55 -1.80 -1.64
C GLU A 164 4.09 -2.26 -3.04
N ILE A 165 3.26 -1.47 -3.73
CA ILE A 165 2.74 -1.80 -5.06
C ILE A 165 3.84 -1.54 -6.10
N PRO A 166 4.25 -2.53 -6.90
CA PRO A 166 5.27 -2.33 -7.92
C PRO A 166 4.86 -1.31 -9.00
N ASN A 167 5.82 -0.60 -9.57
CA ASN A 167 5.56 0.50 -10.52
C ASN A 167 4.96 0.04 -11.86
N TYR A 168 5.13 -1.23 -12.24
CA TYR A 168 4.46 -1.83 -13.40
C TYR A 168 2.99 -2.19 -13.16
N PHE A 169 2.41 -1.79 -12.03
CA PHE A 169 0.96 -1.75 -11.87
C PHE A 169 0.40 -0.36 -12.17
N LYS A 170 -0.88 -0.30 -12.51
CA LYS A 170 -1.63 0.93 -12.64
C LYS A 170 -3.01 0.80 -11.98
N LEU A 171 -3.57 1.96 -11.61
CA LEU A 171 -5.00 2.04 -11.28
C LEU A 171 -5.77 1.75 -12.56
N ALA A 172 -6.78 0.88 -12.46
CA ALA A 172 -7.61 0.49 -13.59
C ALA A 172 -8.91 1.28 -13.63
N ASP A 173 -9.33 1.65 -14.85
CA ASP A 173 -10.67 2.18 -15.07
C ASP A 173 -11.70 1.05 -14.99
N ILE A 174 -12.95 1.39 -14.61
CA ILE A 174 -14.03 0.43 -14.30
C ILE A 174 -14.33 -0.52 -15.47
N ASP A 175 -14.08 -0.10 -16.71
CA ASP A 175 -14.41 -0.84 -17.93
C ASP A 175 -13.25 -1.70 -18.49
N GLU A 176 -12.08 -1.73 -17.83
CA GLU A 176 -10.95 -2.54 -18.29
C GLU A 176 -11.11 -4.04 -17.97
N SER A 177 -10.59 -4.92 -18.83
CA SER A 177 -10.46 -6.35 -18.51
C SER A 177 -9.17 -6.63 -17.72
N GLY A 178 -9.19 -7.71 -16.93
CA GLY A 178 -8.04 -8.15 -16.12
C GLY A 178 -7.82 -7.35 -14.84
N ILE A 179 -8.89 -6.79 -14.28
CA ILE A 179 -8.85 -6.00 -13.04
C ILE A 179 -8.95 -6.92 -11.82
N VAL A 180 -8.15 -6.63 -10.80
CA VAL A 180 -8.39 -7.13 -9.44
C VAL A 180 -8.65 -5.95 -8.52
N TYR A 181 -9.73 -6.02 -7.76
CA TYR A 181 -10.15 -4.95 -6.87
C TYR A 181 -9.41 -4.99 -5.54
N VAL A 182 -8.99 -3.81 -5.09
CA VAL A 182 -8.53 -3.54 -3.73
C VAL A 182 -9.71 -3.01 -2.93
N THR A 183 -9.87 -3.51 -1.71
CA THR A 183 -10.91 -3.12 -0.78
C THR A 183 -10.31 -2.44 0.45
N ASP A 184 -11.16 -1.86 1.28
CA ASP A 184 -10.76 -1.32 2.59
C ASP A 184 -10.51 -2.42 3.66
N GLY A 185 -10.46 -3.68 3.24
CA GLY A 185 -10.45 -4.85 4.14
C GLY A 185 -11.84 -5.36 4.52
N GLY A 186 -12.89 -4.61 4.19
CA GLY A 186 -14.29 -5.04 4.26
C GLY A 186 -14.90 -5.17 2.87
N ASP A 187 -16.17 -4.78 2.76
CA ASP A 187 -16.97 -4.90 1.53
C ASP A 187 -16.79 -3.72 0.57
N MET A 188 -16.09 -2.65 0.98
CA MET A 188 -15.96 -1.47 0.15
C MET A 188 -14.79 -1.61 -0.84
N VAL A 189 -15.11 -1.62 -2.13
CA VAL A 189 -14.12 -1.48 -3.19
C VAL A 189 -13.57 -0.05 -3.22
N LEU A 190 -12.24 0.07 -3.18
CA LEU A 190 -11.53 1.34 -3.26
C LEU A 190 -11.12 1.64 -4.70
N PHE A 191 -10.40 0.72 -5.35
CA PHE A 191 -9.94 0.86 -6.72
C PHE A 191 -9.60 -0.48 -7.36
N GLY A 192 -9.51 -0.50 -8.68
CA GLY A 192 -8.99 -1.64 -9.44
C GLY A 192 -7.48 -1.52 -9.66
N LEU A 193 -6.78 -2.64 -9.58
CA LEU A 193 -5.40 -2.79 -10.02
C LEU A 193 -5.33 -3.60 -11.30
N LYS A 194 -4.38 -3.22 -12.15
CA LYS A 194 -4.02 -3.94 -13.37
C LYS A 194 -2.54 -3.80 -13.64
N ILE A 195 -1.98 -4.78 -14.34
CA ILE A 195 -0.60 -4.73 -14.82
C ILE A 195 -0.51 -3.80 -16.02
N ASP A 196 0.40 -2.84 -15.96
CA ASP A 196 0.80 -2.02 -17.08
C ASP A 196 1.76 -2.82 -17.97
N SER A 197 1.27 -3.27 -19.12
CA SER A 197 2.04 -4.06 -20.08
C SER A 197 3.25 -3.32 -20.63
N ILE A 198 3.21 -1.98 -20.70
CA ILE A 198 4.30 -1.17 -21.25
C ILE A 198 5.46 -1.11 -20.23
N LEU A 199 5.14 -0.91 -18.96
CA LEU A 199 6.14 -0.85 -17.89
C LEU A 199 6.66 -2.22 -17.50
N LYS A 200 5.82 -3.26 -17.57
CA LYS A 200 6.22 -4.64 -17.27
C LYS A 200 7.39 -5.10 -18.16
N ASP A 201 7.36 -4.77 -19.45
CA ASP A 201 8.43 -5.15 -20.38
C ASP A 201 9.72 -4.34 -20.16
N GLN A 202 9.64 -3.18 -19.48
CA GLN A 202 10.79 -2.34 -19.13
C GLN A 202 11.41 -2.71 -17.77
N ASP A 203 10.60 -3.10 -16.79
CA ASP A 203 11.05 -3.44 -15.43
C ASP A 203 11.57 -4.88 -15.30
N ILE A 204 11.13 -5.80 -16.17
CA ILE A 204 11.54 -7.21 -16.09
C ILE A 204 12.83 -7.43 -16.88
N SER A 205 13.96 -7.06 -16.28
CA SER A 205 15.13 -7.92 -16.42
C SER A 205 14.90 -9.12 -15.51
N ILE A 206 14.69 -10.30 -16.08
CA ILE A 206 14.54 -11.57 -15.34
C ILE A 206 15.69 -11.74 -14.32
N ALA A 207 16.88 -11.20 -14.64
CA ALA A 207 18.03 -11.15 -13.74
C ALA A 207 17.75 -10.34 -12.46
N LYS A 208 17.04 -9.21 -12.53
CA LYS A 208 16.73 -8.34 -11.38
C LYS A 208 15.79 -9.01 -10.37
N ILE A 209 14.74 -9.69 -10.87
CA ILE A 209 13.82 -10.47 -10.04
C ILE A 209 14.54 -11.62 -9.33
N ILE A 210 15.43 -12.32 -10.04
CA ILE A 210 16.25 -13.39 -9.47
C ILE A 210 17.19 -12.82 -8.40
N ILE A 211 17.85 -11.70 -8.67
CA ILE A 211 18.77 -11.05 -7.71
C ILE A 211 18.04 -10.60 -6.45
N GLU A 212 16.87 -9.96 -6.55
CA GLU A 212 16.12 -9.51 -5.37
C GLU A 212 15.61 -10.68 -4.51
N ARG A 213 15.14 -11.77 -5.14
CA ARG A 213 14.69 -12.95 -4.40
C ARG A 213 15.86 -13.74 -3.80
N VAL A 214 17.00 -13.78 -4.46
CA VAL A 214 18.24 -14.38 -3.91
C VAL A 214 18.83 -13.51 -2.79
N CYS A 215 18.84 -12.17 -2.91
CA CYS A 215 19.22 -11.24 -1.82
C CYS A 215 18.34 -11.53 -0.58
N LYS A 216 17.01 -11.65 -0.73
CA LYS A 216 16.09 -11.90 0.40
C LYS A 216 16.24 -13.27 1.08
N ILE A 217 16.54 -14.33 0.32
CA ILE A 217 16.77 -15.68 0.90
C ILE A 217 18.09 -15.72 1.71
N ASN A 218 19.13 -15.00 1.26
CA ASN A 218 20.43 -14.97 1.93
C ASN A 218 20.50 -14.00 3.12
N CYS A 219 19.58 -13.02 3.22
CA CYS A 219 19.53 -12.06 4.33
C CYS A 219 19.09 -12.65 5.67
N VAL A 220 18.60 -13.89 5.73
CA VAL A 220 18.19 -14.52 7.00
C VAL A 220 19.38 -14.81 7.92
N ASN A 221 20.63 -14.74 7.42
CA ASN A 221 21.80 -15.20 8.18
C ASN A 221 22.88 -14.18 8.55
N HIS A 222 22.85 -12.91 8.12
CA HIS A 222 23.79 -11.91 8.67
C HIS A 222 23.26 -10.48 8.61
N TYR A 223 23.47 -9.77 9.72
CA TYR A 223 23.21 -8.34 9.86
C TYR A 223 24.08 -7.59 8.84
N TYR A 224 23.44 -6.67 8.11
CA TYR A 224 23.97 -5.83 7.01
C TYR A 224 24.08 -6.53 5.65
N CYS A 225 23.03 -6.35 4.83
CA CYS A 225 23.15 -6.42 3.37
C CYS A 225 22.74 -5.07 2.79
N TYR A 226 23.67 -4.39 2.13
CA TYR A 226 23.35 -3.40 1.11
C TYR A 226 23.40 -4.12 -0.23
N CYS A 227 22.22 -4.27 -0.86
CA CYS A 227 22.09 -4.33 -2.31
C CYS A 227 21.80 -2.85 -2.71
#